data_AF-A0A7G8BDL5-F1
#
_entry.id   AF-A0A7G8BDL5-F1
#
_cell.length_a   1.000
_cell.length_b   1.000
_cell.length_c   1.000
_cell.angle_alpha   90.00
_cell.angle_beta   90.00
_cell.angle_gamma   90.00
#
_symmetry.space_group_name_H-M   'P 1'
#
loop_
_entity.id
_entity.type
_entity.pdbx_description
1 polymer ?
#
loop_
_entity_poly.entity_id
_entity_poly.type
_entity_poly.pdbx_seq_one_letter_code
_entity_poly.pdbx_strand_id
1 'polypeptide(L)'
;MILSTALSLVHPWGNLRAYARADRPKLTGAVVPPEVRQVLETKCVDCHSESTHWPVYSNFAPASWFMEHDVSEAREHFNMSRWEEYSRESQVDLLTRIGAEARSGEMPLKHYLLLHPGAKLTSEDQQMIYEWTRAERKRVKSQVSEQK
;
A
#
# COMPACT_ATOMS: atom_id res chain seq x y z
N MET A 1 22.70 33.65 18.47
CA MET A 1 21.96 32.98 17.37
C MET A 1 21.75 31.53 17.77
N ILE A 2 20.63 31.22 18.43
CA ILE A 2 20.25 29.83 18.69
C ILE A 2 19.76 29.30 17.34
N LEU A 3 20.54 28.40 16.74
CA LEU A 3 20.16 27.69 15.53
C LEU A 3 18.90 26.88 15.85
N SER A 4 17.72 27.36 15.44
CA SER A 4 16.46 26.62 15.54
C SER A 4 16.50 25.39 14.63
N THR A 5 17.10 24.30 15.11
CA THR A 5 17.04 22.97 14.48
C THR A 5 15.74 22.22 14.82
N ALA A 6 14.81 22.84 15.56
CA ALA A 6 13.62 22.17 16.09
C ALA A 6 12.52 21.84 15.07
N LEU A 7 12.54 22.38 13.85
CA LEU A 7 11.48 22.08 12.85
C LEU A 7 11.57 20.67 12.25
N SER A 8 12.69 19.96 12.40
CA SER A 8 12.86 18.60 11.86
C SER A 8 12.32 17.49 12.78
N LEU A 9 11.68 17.84 13.91
CA LEU A 9 11.19 16.88 14.91
C LEU A 9 9.66 16.82 15.03
N VAL A 10 8.93 17.71 14.35
CA VAL A 10 7.47 17.68 14.35
C VAL A 10 7.02 16.72 13.25
N HIS A 11 6.51 15.56 13.67
CA HIS A 11 5.85 14.57 12.82
C HIS A 11 4.36 14.59 13.15
N PRO A 12 3.53 15.42 12.48
CA PRO A 12 2.14 15.64 12.86
C PRO A 12 1.28 14.38 12.79
N TRP A 13 1.67 13.39 11.96
CA TRP A 13 0.99 12.11 11.75
C TRP A 13 1.70 10.93 12.44
N GLY A 14 2.59 11.22 13.39
CA GLY A 14 3.35 10.21 14.12
C GLY A 14 4.61 9.73 13.39
N ASN A 15 5.45 8.94 14.08
CA ASN A 15 6.70 8.44 13.52
C ASN A 15 6.49 7.11 12.77
N LEU A 16 5.95 7.17 11.55
CA LEU A 16 5.71 6.00 10.70
C LEU A 16 6.99 5.22 10.35
N ARG A 17 8.15 5.87 10.44
CA ARG A 17 9.47 5.27 10.21
C ARG A 17 9.92 4.39 11.37
N ALA A 18 9.57 4.75 12.61
CA ALA A 18 9.88 3.92 13.79
C ALA A 18 9.18 2.55 13.75
N TYR A 19 8.10 2.42 12.98
CA TYR A 19 7.35 1.19 12.78
C TYR A 19 7.71 0.45 11.47
N ALA A 20 8.74 0.89 10.75
CA ALA A 20 9.17 0.21 9.52
C ALA A 20 9.65 -1.22 9.85
N ARG A 21 8.95 -2.22 9.29
CA ARG A 21 9.31 -3.64 9.36
C ARG A 21 9.48 -4.16 7.95
N ALA A 22 10.71 -4.03 7.44
CA ALA A 22 11.05 -4.43 6.08
C ALA A 22 10.89 -5.94 5.83
N ASP A 23 10.99 -6.73 6.89
CA ASP A 23 11.00 -8.20 6.89
C ASP A 23 9.60 -8.82 7.02
N ARG A 24 8.56 -8.02 7.35
CA ARG A 24 7.21 -8.55 7.56
C ARG A 24 6.63 -9.10 6.25
N PRO A 25 6.21 -10.39 6.21
CA PRO A 25 5.56 -10.95 5.03
C PRO A 25 4.29 -10.18 4.67
N LYS A 26 4.07 -10.00 3.37
CA LYS A 26 2.93 -9.26 2.82
C LYS A 26 1.90 -10.23 2.27
N LEU A 27 0.62 -9.94 2.53
CA LEU A 27 -0.50 -10.74 2.03
C LEU A 27 -0.40 -12.21 2.49
N THR A 28 0.13 -12.47 3.69
CA THR A 28 0.19 -13.82 4.27
C THR A 28 -1.19 -14.47 4.28
N GLY A 29 -1.33 -15.70 3.79
CA GLY A 29 -2.63 -16.35 3.68
C GLY A 29 -3.46 -15.95 2.45
N ALA A 30 -2.99 -15.03 1.62
CA ALA A 30 -3.51 -14.79 0.28
C ALA A 30 -2.80 -15.67 -0.77
N VAL A 31 -3.52 -16.03 -1.83
CA VAL A 31 -2.91 -16.68 -3.01
C VAL A 31 -2.60 -15.60 -4.04
N VAL A 32 -1.31 -15.28 -4.19
CA VAL A 32 -0.84 -14.22 -5.10
C VAL A 32 0.10 -14.85 -6.14
N PRO A 33 -0.26 -14.83 -7.44
CA PRO A 33 0.63 -15.28 -8.51
C PRO A 33 1.97 -14.52 -8.50
N PRO A 34 3.09 -15.16 -8.89
CA PRO A 34 4.41 -14.52 -8.87
C PRO A 34 4.48 -13.20 -9.63
N GLU A 35 3.84 -13.12 -10.79
CA GLU A 35 3.82 -11.95 -11.66
C GLU A 35 3.07 -10.79 -11.00
N VAL A 36 1.92 -11.09 -10.38
CA VAL A 36 1.14 -10.11 -9.62
C VAL A 36 1.93 -9.64 -8.40
N ARG A 37 2.63 -10.55 -7.72
CA ARG A 37 3.48 -10.20 -6.58
C ARG A 37 4.56 -9.19 -6.97
N GLN A 38 5.22 -9.40 -8.10
CA GLN A 38 6.23 -8.48 -8.60
C GLN A 38 5.65 -7.07 -8.85
N VAL A 39 4.46 -6.98 -9.44
CA VAL A 39 3.77 -5.70 -9.64
C VAL A 39 3.46 -5.03 -8.30
N LEU A 40 2.86 -5.75 -7.35
CA LEU A 40 2.52 -5.21 -6.04
C LEU A 40 3.76 -4.73 -5.26
N GLU A 41 4.85 -5.50 -5.31
CA GLU A 41 6.13 -5.15 -4.68
C GLU A 41 6.76 -3.90 -5.28
N THR A 42 6.66 -3.72 -6.61
CA THR A 42 7.28 -2.59 -7.29
C THR A 42 6.43 -1.32 -7.24
N LYS A 43 5.09 -1.45 -7.17
CA LYS A 43 4.17 -0.35 -7.44
C LYS A 43 3.33 0.07 -6.24
N CYS A 44 3.14 -0.82 -5.25
CA CYS A 44 2.16 -0.62 -4.17
C CYS A 44 2.78 -0.65 -2.77
N VAL A 45 3.87 -1.40 -2.59
CA VAL A 45 4.47 -1.69 -1.27
C VAL A 45 4.93 -0.46 -0.52
N ASP A 46 5.39 0.57 -1.22
CA ASP A 46 5.87 1.79 -0.59
C ASP A 46 4.80 2.50 0.24
N CYS A 47 3.54 2.52 -0.22
CA CYS A 47 2.46 3.17 0.52
C CYS A 47 1.60 2.16 1.30
N HIS A 48 1.30 1.00 0.73
CA HIS A 48 0.35 0.04 1.29
C HIS A 48 1.00 -1.05 2.15
N SER A 49 2.19 -0.84 2.69
CA SER A 49 2.83 -1.83 3.57
C SER A 49 3.69 -1.17 4.66
N GLU A 50 4.07 -1.95 5.67
CA GLU A 50 5.00 -1.52 6.73
C GLU A 50 6.47 -1.51 6.26
N SER A 51 6.74 -1.72 4.96
CA SER A 51 8.09 -1.72 4.36
C SER A 51 8.27 -0.61 3.33
N THR A 52 7.93 0.62 3.71
CA THR A 52 8.08 1.80 2.86
C THR A 52 9.55 2.12 2.61
N HIS A 53 9.94 2.28 1.35
CA HIS A 53 11.19 2.93 1.01
C HIS A 53 11.06 4.45 1.22
N TRP A 54 11.84 5.01 2.14
CA TRP A 54 11.83 6.45 2.43
C TRP A 54 12.98 7.16 1.67
N PRO A 55 12.72 7.79 0.50
CA PRO A 55 13.74 8.50 -0.25
C PRO A 55 14.29 9.69 0.53
N VAL A 56 15.53 10.11 0.27
CA VAL A 56 16.23 11.13 1.09
C VAL A 56 15.49 12.47 1.21
N TYR A 57 14.73 12.87 0.19
CA TYR A 57 13.94 14.11 0.20
C TYR A 57 12.83 14.07 1.27
N SER A 58 12.35 12.88 1.62
CA SER A 58 11.32 12.70 2.64
C SER A 58 11.79 12.97 4.07
N ASN A 59 13.07 13.29 4.26
CA ASN A 59 13.62 13.71 5.56
C ASN A 59 13.44 15.22 5.82
N PHE A 60 12.99 15.99 4.82
CA PHE A 60 12.93 17.45 4.90
C PHE A 60 11.50 17.96 4.69
N ALA A 61 11.09 18.92 5.52
CA ALA A 61 9.80 19.58 5.37
C ALA A 61 9.78 20.49 4.13
N PRO A 62 8.63 20.65 3.46
CA PRO A 62 7.34 20.02 3.76
C PRO A 62 7.17 18.62 3.14
N ALA A 63 8.16 18.12 2.39
CA ALA A 63 8.05 16.85 1.67
C ALA A 63 7.88 15.64 2.62
N SER A 64 8.54 15.65 3.77
CA SER A 64 8.36 14.65 4.83
C SER A 64 6.91 14.53 5.27
N TRP A 65 6.26 15.67 5.53
CA TRP A 65 4.88 15.77 6.00
C TRP A 65 3.87 15.24 4.98
N PHE A 66 4.00 15.64 3.71
CA PHE A 66 3.13 15.14 2.65
C PHE A 66 3.27 13.63 2.48
N MET A 67 4.50 13.12 2.48
CA MET A 67 4.70 11.69 2.27
C MET A 67 4.25 10.85 3.48
N GLU A 68 4.45 11.35 4.70
CA GLU A 68 3.93 10.71 5.91
C GLU A 68 2.41 10.68 5.92
N HIS A 69 1.76 11.77 5.51
CA HIS A 69 0.31 11.82 5.36
C HIS A 69 -0.20 10.79 4.34
N ASP A 70 0.34 10.80 3.12
CA ASP A 70 -0.06 9.89 2.04
C ASP A 70 0.14 8.41 2.44
N VAL A 71 1.26 8.08 3.11
CA VAL A 71 1.52 6.71 3.59
C VAL A 71 0.60 6.34 4.76
N SER A 72 0.29 7.26 5.67
CA SER A 72 -0.68 7.01 6.75
C SER A 72 -2.04 6.68 6.18
N GLU A 73 -2.57 7.55 5.31
CA GLU A 73 -3.89 7.39 4.68
C GLU A 73 -3.96 6.11 3.84
N ALA A 74 -2.93 5.81 3.06
CA ALA A 74 -2.86 4.58 2.28
C ALA A 74 -2.97 3.32 3.17
N ARG A 75 -2.27 3.29 4.32
CA ARG A 75 -2.28 2.15 5.25
C ARG A 75 -3.58 2.05 6.05
N GLU A 76 -4.23 3.16 6.35
CA GLU A 76 -5.57 3.19 6.96
C GLU A 76 -6.60 2.53 6.03
N HIS A 77 -6.51 2.79 4.73
CA HIS A 77 -7.38 2.17 3.74
C HIS A 77 -7.03 0.73 3.41
N PHE A 78 -5.75 0.39 3.37
CA PHE A 78 -5.25 -0.95 3.05
C PHE A 78 -3.77 -1.12 3.44
N ASN A 79 -3.47 -2.10 4.30
CA ASN A 79 -2.11 -2.47 4.66
C ASN A 79 -1.84 -3.95 4.37
N MET A 80 -1.04 -4.22 3.34
CA MET A 80 -0.61 -5.55 2.90
C MET A 80 0.11 -6.34 3.99
N SER A 81 0.81 -5.67 4.90
CA SER A 81 1.55 -6.35 5.99
C SER A 81 0.63 -6.86 7.10
N ARG A 82 -0.64 -6.43 7.09
CA ARG A 82 -1.67 -6.77 8.09
C ARG A 82 -2.81 -7.59 7.48
N TRP A 83 -2.57 -8.23 6.34
CA TRP A 83 -3.62 -8.93 5.60
C TRP A 83 -4.41 -9.95 6.44
N GLU A 84 -3.72 -10.72 7.29
CA GLU A 84 -4.33 -11.72 8.18
C GLU A 84 -5.10 -11.12 9.36
N GLU A 85 -4.88 -9.84 9.66
CA GLU A 85 -5.59 -9.12 10.74
C GLU A 85 -6.99 -8.67 10.29
N TYR A 86 -7.24 -8.57 8.97
CA TYR A 86 -8.56 -8.25 8.44
C TYR A 86 -9.52 -9.43 8.55
N SER A 87 -10.79 -9.17 8.88
CA SER A 87 -11.84 -10.19 8.79
C SER A 87 -11.98 -10.67 7.35
N ARG A 88 -12.54 -11.87 7.16
CA ARG A 88 -12.76 -12.43 5.81
C ARG A 88 -13.68 -11.54 4.96
N GLU A 89 -14.66 -10.89 5.57
CA GLU A 89 -15.53 -9.92 4.89
C GLU A 89 -14.74 -8.68 4.47
N SER A 90 -13.92 -8.12 5.36
CA SER A 90 -13.03 -7.00 5.03
C SER A 90 -12.04 -7.36 3.92
N GLN A 91 -11.48 -8.57 3.91
CA GLN A 91 -10.62 -9.06 2.82
C GLN A 91 -11.36 -9.06 1.48
N VAL A 92 -12.62 -9.47 1.44
CA VAL A 92 -13.46 -9.46 0.23
C VAL A 92 -13.70 -8.05 -0.29
N ASP A 93 -13.97 -7.11 0.61
CA ASP A 93 -14.20 -5.71 0.26
C ASP A 93 -12.90 -5.04 -0.22
N LEU A 94 -11.78 -5.30 0.46
CA LEU A 94 -10.46 -4.84 0.07
C LEU A 94 -10.09 -5.33 -1.33
N LEU A 95 -10.27 -6.62 -1.63
CA LEU A 95 -9.99 -7.16 -2.97
C LEU A 95 -10.85 -6.47 -4.04
N THR A 96 -12.11 -6.18 -3.73
CA THR A 96 -13.00 -5.46 -4.66
C THR A 96 -12.48 -4.03 -4.90
N ARG A 97 -12.07 -3.31 -3.85
CA ARG A 97 -11.52 -1.96 -3.96
C ARG A 97 -10.19 -1.96 -4.72
N ILE A 98 -9.24 -2.82 -4.36
CA ILE A 98 -7.92 -2.92 -5.01
C ILE A 98 -8.09 -3.14 -6.52
N GLY A 99 -8.96 -4.08 -6.93
CA GLY A 99 -9.21 -4.34 -8.34
C GLY A 99 -9.87 -3.16 -9.07
N ALA A 100 -10.75 -2.42 -8.40
CA ALA A 100 -11.41 -1.23 -8.96
C ALA A 100 -10.42 -0.06 -9.13
N GLU A 101 -9.69 0.29 -8.08
CA GLU A 101 -8.73 1.41 -8.05
C GLU A 101 -7.57 1.21 -9.03
N ALA A 102 -7.08 -0.03 -9.16
CA ALA A 102 -6.06 -0.35 -10.16
C ALA A 102 -6.60 -0.17 -11.58
N ARG A 103 -7.82 -0.65 -11.86
CA ARG A 103 -8.41 -0.64 -13.20
C ARG A 103 -8.93 0.73 -13.63
N SER A 104 -9.42 1.55 -12.69
CA SER A 104 -9.83 2.94 -12.97
C SER A 104 -8.65 3.86 -13.24
N GLY A 105 -7.45 3.48 -12.81
CA GLY A 105 -6.25 4.32 -12.88
C GLY A 105 -6.22 5.42 -11.83
N GLU A 106 -7.08 5.34 -10.81
CA GLU A 106 -7.02 6.20 -9.63
C GLU A 106 -5.77 5.92 -8.79
N MET A 107 -5.26 4.68 -8.86
CA MET A 107 -3.99 4.30 -8.26
C MET A 107 -2.90 4.00 -9.31
N PRO A 108 -1.65 4.47 -9.07
CA PRO A 108 -1.23 5.36 -7.99
C PRO A 108 -1.67 6.82 -8.19
N LEU A 109 -1.66 7.60 -7.11
CA LEU A 109 -1.98 9.03 -7.13
C LEU A 109 -1.17 9.78 -8.19
N LYS A 110 -1.82 10.68 -8.94
CA LYS A 110 -1.17 11.39 -10.06
C LYS A 110 0.04 12.22 -9.64
N HIS A 111 -0.01 12.88 -8.48
CA HIS A 111 1.12 13.65 -7.95
C HIS A 111 2.28 12.77 -7.53
N TYR A 112 2.01 11.57 -7.02
CA TYR A 112 3.05 10.58 -6.73
C TYR A 112 3.81 10.18 -8.00
N LEU A 113 3.09 9.96 -9.11
CA LEU A 113 3.68 9.61 -10.40
C LEU A 113 4.59 10.69 -11.01
N LEU A 114 4.47 11.95 -10.59
CA LEU A 114 5.37 13.02 -11.05
C LEU A 114 6.81 12.80 -10.58
N LEU A 115 6.97 12.26 -9.36
CA LEU A 115 8.27 11.93 -8.77
C LEU A 115 8.64 10.47 -8.96
N HIS A 116 7.64 9.60 -9.17
CA HIS A 116 7.79 8.14 -9.28
C HIS A 116 7.15 7.61 -10.55
N PRO A 117 7.62 7.98 -11.75
CA PRO A 117 7.04 7.50 -13.00
C PRO A 117 7.15 5.98 -13.13
N GLY A 118 8.17 5.37 -12.50
CA GLY A 118 8.35 3.93 -12.40
C GLY A 118 7.24 3.22 -11.63
N ALA A 119 6.41 3.92 -10.85
CA ALA A 119 5.25 3.35 -10.16
C ALA A 119 3.98 3.29 -11.01
N LYS A 120 3.99 3.86 -12.23
CA LYS A 120 2.82 3.82 -13.11
C LYS A 120 2.45 2.37 -13.45
N LEU A 121 1.17 2.03 -13.29
CA LEU A 121 0.62 0.75 -13.74
C LEU A 121 0.43 0.79 -15.26
N THR A 122 0.95 -0.22 -15.95
CA THR A 122 0.63 -0.50 -17.35
C THR A 122 -0.75 -1.13 -17.46
N SER A 123 -1.32 -1.19 -18.68
CA SER A 123 -2.58 -1.91 -18.89
C SER A 123 -2.49 -3.40 -18.53
N GLU A 124 -1.32 -3.99 -18.68
CA GLU A 124 -1.03 -5.36 -18.26
C GLU A 124 -1.04 -5.49 -16.73
N ASP A 125 -0.35 -4.59 -16.02
CA ASP A 125 -0.36 -4.52 -14.55
C ASP A 125 -1.79 -4.41 -14.00
N GLN A 126 -2.59 -3.50 -14.57
CA GLN A 126 -3.98 -3.29 -14.17
C GLN A 126 -4.82 -4.56 -14.36
N GLN A 127 -4.66 -5.24 -15.50
CA GLN A 127 -5.38 -6.48 -15.79
C GLN A 127 -4.96 -7.60 -14.84
N MET A 128 -3.65 -7.78 -14.61
CA MET A 128 -3.11 -8.77 -13.67
C MET A 128 -3.68 -8.58 -12.27
N ILE A 129 -3.67 -7.34 -11.74
CA ILE A 129 -4.24 -7.03 -10.42
C ILE A 129 -5.75 -7.30 -10.40
N TYR A 130 -6.48 -6.88 -11.44
CA TYR A 130 -7.92 -7.07 -11.51
C TYR A 130 -8.32 -8.56 -11.55
N GLU A 131 -7.62 -9.37 -12.33
CA GLU A 131 -7.88 -10.81 -12.41
C GLU A 131 -7.57 -11.53 -11.10
N TRP A 132 -6.40 -11.21 -10.52
CA TRP A 132 -6.01 -11.75 -9.22
C TRP A 132 -7.02 -11.42 -8.13
N THR A 133 -7.39 -10.14 -7.98
CA THR A 133 -8.33 -9.74 -6.93
C THR A 133 -9.69 -10.42 -7.10
N ARG A 134 -10.17 -10.63 -8.33
CA ARG A 134 -11.40 -11.39 -8.60
C ARG A 134 -11.29 -12.85 -8.20
N ALA A 135 -10.20 -13.52 -8.57
CA ALA A 135 -9.98 -14.92 -8.26
C ALA A 135 -9.83 -15.14 -6.75
N GLU A 136 -9.02 -14.31 -6.10
CA GLU A 136 -8.77 -14.38 -4.68
C GLU A 136 -10.01 -14.06 -3.86
N ARG A 137 -10.82 -13.08 -4.29
CA ARG A 137 -12.09 -12.76 -3.65
C ARG A 137 -13.05 -13.95 -3.68
N LYS A 138 -13.09 -14.69 -4.80
CA LYS A 138 -13.92 -15.90 -4.91
C LYS A 138 -13.48 -16.96 -3.90
N ARG A 139 -12.16 -17.16 -3.74
CA ARG A 139 -11.59 -18.09 -2.76
C ARG A 139 -11.93 -17.68 -1.32
N VAL A 140 -11.73 -16.41 -0.97
CA VAL A 140 -12.04 -15.93 0.39
C VAL A 140 -13.54 -16.03 0.68
N LYS A 141 -14.41 -15.73 -0.29
CA LYS A 141 -15.87 -15.88 -0.14
C LYS A 141 -16.30 -17.32 0.14
N SER A 142 -15.68 -18.32 -0.50
CA SER A 142 -16.04 -19.73 -0.24
C SER A 142 -15.70 -20.15 1.20
N GLN A 143 -14.59 -19.63 1.74
CA GLN A 143 -14.20 -19.86 3.14
C GLN A 143 -15.20 -19.26 4.14
N VAL A 144 -15.79 -18.11 3.82
CA VAL A 144 -16.85 -17.50 4.64
C VAL A 144 -18.12 -18.34 4.61
N SER A 145 -18.52 -18.84 3.44
CA SER A 145 -19.73 -19.65 3.32
C SER A 145 -19.65 -21.02 3.99
N GLU A 146 -18.45 -21.58 4.11
CA GLU A 146 -18.21 -22.88 4.76
C GLU A 146 -18.16 -22.79 6.30
N GLN A 147 -18.00 -21.58 6.84
CA GLN A 147 -17.94 -21.32 8.28
C GLN A 147 -19.31 -20.97 8.89
N LYS A 148 -20.37 -20.97 8.08
CA LYS A 148 -21.74 -20.65 8.47
C LYS A 148 -22.63 -21.89 8.43
#